data_AF-A0A1W9L613-F1
#
_entry.id   AF-A0A1W9L613-F1
#
_cell.length_a   1.000
_cell.length_b   1.000
_cell.length_c   1.000
_cell.angle_alpha   90.00
_cell.angle_beta   90.00
_cell.angle_gamma   90.00
#
_symmetry.space_group_name_H-M   'P 1'
#
loop_
_entity.id
_entity.type
_entity.pdbx_description
1 polymer ?
#
loop_
_entity_poly.entity_id
_entity_poly.type
_entity_poly.pdbx_seq_one_letter_code
_entity_poly.pdbx_strand_id
1 'polypeptide(L)'
;MASIQTSDLIYRLPQVSNDTTSNGGRMTKNVMGTGVGNIMPTLEMDERTAGINRYRKRYLHVSTSDNTEYMNVSAYIAMPTREDDRVALFLGTQIDTQDDITGAERKYTCGFLNANVTAGATQITVAVESAADNGFAIGDQIKIFHTQWSTPLVKFVDLTVERKTIQNVSAAGNILTITLDSALANSFNKVESWSGTPLQLTEYTAVASFAPVGNVVATASDFVITSASGNYDINNYLIILSNRGCIQQNWTLTFSSSTVIVATGDTLVGTFGGNTLSGISPTNADFSMPYFTLVSGGFSGLWSAGDTIEFTTNPASIPLWFKQVVPPNTDSFSANRWMIGLEGESG
;
A
#
# COMPACT_ATOMS: atom_id res chain seq x y z
N MET A 1 -14.03 -18.85 10.08
CA MET A 1 -13.36 -17.54 9.95
C MET A 1 -13.61 -17.07 8.54
N ALA A 2 -14.06 -15.83 8.37
CA ALA A 2 -14.12 -15.24 7.04
C ALA A 2 -12.69 -15.03 6.54
N SER A 3 -12.42 -15.37 5.29
CA SER A 3 -11.10 -15.20 4.70
C SER A 3 -11.14 -14.11 3.65
N ILE A 4 -10.12 -13.26 3.67
CA ILE A 4 -9.93 -12.22 2.64
C ILE A 4 -9.74 -12.92 1.29
N GLN A 5 -10.59 -12.59 0.33
CA GLN A 5 -10.49 -13.08 -1.03
C GLN A 5 -9.64 -12.13 -1.88
N THR A 6 -9.08 -12.63 -2.98
CA THR A 6 -8.38 -11.77 -3.95
C THR A 6 -9.28 -10.65 -4.48
N SER A 7 -10.60 -10.87 -4.58
CA SER A 7 -11.57 -9.85 -4.98
C SER A 7 -11.76 -8.72 -3.98
N ASP A 8 -11.37 -8.92 -2.72
CA ASP A 8 -11.44 -7.89 -1.68
C ASP A 8 -10.23 -6.95 -1.75
N LEU A 9 -9.15 -7.33 -2.43
CA LEU A 9 -7.94 -6.52 -2.57
C LEU A 9 -7.99 -5.75 -3.89
N ILE A 10 -8.31 -4.46 -3.81
CA ILE A 10 -8.60 -3.63 -4.99
C ILE A 10 -7.56 -2.52 -5.12
N TYR A 11 -6.87 -2.47 -6.26
CA TYR A 11 -6.03 -1.33 -6.61
C TYR A 11 -6.88 -0.12 -7.00
N ARG A 12 -6.71 0.99 -6.29
CA ARG A 12 -7.45 2.24 -6.50
C ARG A 12 -6.53 3.39 -6.88
N LEU A 13 -7.09 4.31 -7.64
CA LEU A 13 -6.39 5.51 -8.11
C LEU A 13 -6.40 6.60 -7.03
N PRO A 14 -5.31 7.37 -6.91
CA PRO A 14 -5.29 8.59 -6.11
C PRO A 14 -6.14 9.69 -6.76
N GLN A 15 -6.34 10.80 -6.03
CA GLN A 15 -7.07 11.98 -6.50
C GLN A 15 -6.48 12.55 -7.79
N VAL A 16 -5.15 12.59 -7.90
CA VAL A 16 -4.43 13.07 -9.08
C VAL A 16 -3.37 12.03 -9.46
N SER A 17 -3.28 11.69 -10.74
CA SER A 17 -2.24 10.82 -11.28
C SER A 17 -1.62 11.47 -12.51
N ASN A 18 -0.52 12.20 -12.33
CA ASN A 18 0.20 12.93 -13.37
C ASN A 18 1.72 12.99 -13.05
N ASP A 19 2.49 13.73 -13.84
CA ASP A 19 3.94 13.93 -13.66
C ASP A 19 4.30 15.27 -12.98
N THR A 20 3.39 15.87 -12.21
CA THR A 20 3.63 17.14 -11.51
C THR A 20 3.64 16.95 -9.98
N THR A 21 3.94 18.00 -9.23
CA THR A 21 3.94 17.95 -7.75
C THR A 21 2.57 17.63 -7.16
N SER A 22 1.48 17.88 -7.90
CA SER A 22 0.12 17.56 -7.45
C SER A 22 -0.26 16.08 -7.55
N ASN A 23 0.57 15.23 -8.19
CA ASN A 23 0.40 13.79 -8.24
C ASN A 23 0.19 13.22 -6.82
N GLY A 24 -0.72 12.25 -6.66
CA GLY A 24 -1.09 11.71 -5.36
C GLY A 24 -2.38 12.30 -4.79
N GLY A 25 -2.39 12.56 -3.48
CA GLY A 25 -3.60 12.91 -2.74
C GLY A 25 -4.41 11.67 -2.32
N ARG A 26 -5.66 11.89 -1.91
CA ARG A 26 -6.54 10.87 -1.30
C ARG A 26 -6.92 9.75 -2.26
N MET A 27 -7.19 8.56 -1.71
CA MET A 27 -7.76 7.43 -2.46
C MET A 27 -9.14 7.78 -3.03
N THR A 28 -9.40 7.39 -4.27
CA THR A 28 -10.70 7.54 -4.92
C THR A 28 -11.45 6.21 -5.07
N LYS A 29 -12.73 6.27 -5.43
CA LYS A 29 -13.51 5.08 -5.80
C LYS A 29 -13.06 4.43 -7.13
N ASN A 30 -12.21 5.09 -7.90
CA ASN A 30 -11.85 4.61 -9.22
C ASN A 30 -10.87 3.44 -9.09
N VAL A 31 -11.25 2.31 -9.68
CA VAL A 31 -10.42 1.10 -9.73
C VAL A 31 -9.40 1.26 -10.85
N MET A 32 -8.17 0.82 -10.59
CA MET A 32 -7.14 0.75 -11.61
C MET A 32 -7.53 -0.25 -12.71
N GLY A 33 -7.30 0.08 -13.98
CA GLY A 33 -7.50 -0.87 -15.08
C GLY A 33 -6.56 -2.09 -15.03
N THR A 34 -6.78 -3.06 -15.91
CA THR A 34 -6.01 -4.32 -15.99
C THR A 34 -5.00 -4.39 -17.15
N GLY A 35 -4.86 -3.31 -17.92
CA GLY A 35 -3.88 -3.18 -19.01
C GLY A 35 -2.43 -2.86 -18.58
N VAL A 36 -1.56 -2.77 -19.59
CA VAL A 36 -0.18 -2.30 -19.45
C VAL A 36 -0.18 -0.79 -19.16
N GLY A 37 0.77 -0.33 -18.36
CA GLY A 37 0.93 1.11 -18.10
C GLY A 37 0.15 1.65 -16.90
N ASN A 38 -0.57 0.81 -16.17
CA ASN A 38 -1.53 1.27 -15.16
C ASN A 38 -0.91 1.66 -13.82
N ILE A 39 0.20 1.02 -13.42
CA ILE A 39 0.95 1.45 -12.23
C ILE A 39 1.91 2.57 -12.62
N MET A 40 2.75 2.32 -13.63
CA MET A 40 3.62 3.30 -14.28
C MET A 40 3.24 3.43 -15.74
N PRO A 41 3.13 4.64 -16.32
CA PRO A 41 2.90 4.82 -17.75
C PRO A 41 4.04 4.21 -18.57
N THR A 42 3.75 3.85 -19.81
CA THR A 42 4.77 3.42 -20.77
C THR A 42 5.75 4.55 -21.04
N LEU A 43 7.03 4.21 -21.16
CA LEU A 43 8.10 5.17 -21.49
C LEU A 43 8.13 5.51 -22.97
N GLU A 44 8.22 6.80 -23.28
CA GLU A 44 8.43 7.30 -24.65
C GLU A 44 9.92 7.24 -25.05
N MET A 45 10.21 7.34 -26.36
CA MET A 45 11.58 7.19 -26.88
C MET A 45 12.51 8.34 -26.47
N ASP A 46 11.96 9.54 -26.42
CA ASP A 46 12.66 10.74 -25.95
C ASP A 46 12.95 10.66 -24.44
N GLU A 47 12.02 10.15 -23.63
CA GLU A 47 12.22 9.90 -22.20
C GLU A 47 13.35 8.91 -21.94
N ARG A 48 13.44 7.85 -22.75
CA ARG A 48 14.55 6.88 -22.68
C ARG A 48 15.88 7.51 -23.07
N THR A 49 15.88 8.39 -24.06
CA THR A 49 17.09 9.08 -24.53
C THR A 49 17.59 10.08 -23.48
N ALA A 50 16.70 10.89 -22.93
CA ALA A 50 17.04 11.93 -21.95
C ALA A 50 17.22 11.39 -20.53
N GLY A 51 16.56 10.29 -20.18
CA GLY A 51 16.39 9.80 -18.82
C GLY A 51 15.29 10.57 -18.07
N ILE A 52 14.62 9.89 -17.14
CA ILE A 52 13.53 10.48 -16.34
C ILE A 52 13.44 9.84 -14.95
N ASN A 53 13.05 10.65 -13.97
CA ASN A 53 12.55 10.17 -12.67
C ASN A 53 11.05 10.42 -12.62
N ARG A 54 10.27 9.37 -12.33
CA ARG A 54 8.82 9.44 -12.29
C ARG A 54 8.28 8.83 -11.01
N TYR A 55 7.24 9.43 -10.47
CA TYR A 55 6.54 8.93 -9.29
C TYR A 55 5.10 8.57 -9.62
N ARG A 56 4.59 7.50 -9.01
CA ARG A 56 3.16 7.16 -9.08
C ARG A 56 2.68 6.69 -7.71
N LYS A 57 1.63 7.34 -7.21
CA LYS A 57 0.90 6.89 -6.03
C LYS A 57 -0.20 5.92 -6.43
N ARG A 58 -0.37 4.83 -5.70
CA ARG A 58 -1.49 3.90 -5.83
C ARG A 58 -1.94 3.48 -4.44
N TYR A 59 -3.19 3.03 -4.37
CA TYR A 59 -3.74 2.47 -3.15
C TYR A 59 -4.05 1.00 -3.35
N LEU A 60 -3.65 0.15 -2.40
CA LEU A 60 -4.31 -1.12 -2.22
C LEU A 60 -5.42 -0.94 -1.19
N HIS A 61 -6.66 -1.14 -1.57
CA HIS A 61 -7.81 -1.08 -0.68
C HIS A 61 -8.21 -2.51 -0.26
N VAL A 62 -8.20 -2.77 1.05
CA VAL A 62 -8.82 -3.94 1.69
C VAL A 62 -10.32 -3.70 1.81
N SER A 63 -11.07 -4.12 0.79
CA SER A 63 -12.48 -3.81 0.57
C SER A 63 -13.40 -4.95 1.04
N THR A 64 -13.12 -5.55 2.20
CA THR A 64 -13.89 -6.67 2.78
C THR A 64 -15.29 -6.23 3.20
N SER A 65 -16.32 -7.06 2.94
CA SER A 65 -17.71 -6.71 3.26
C SER A 65 -18.08 -6.83 4.73
N ASP A 66 -17.30 -7.59 5.49
CA ASP A 66 -17.53 -7.92 6.90
C ASP A 66 -16.52 -7.27 7.84
N ASN A 67 -15.72 -6.33 7.31
CA ASN A 67 -14.64 -5.64 8.02
C ASN A 67 -13.53 -6.56 8.54
N THR A 68 -13.35 -7.74 7.94
CA THR A 68 -12.17 -8.59 8.23
C THR A 68 -10.90 -7.77 8.03
N GLU A 69 -10.06 -7.73 9.07
CA GLU A 69 -8.77 -7.04 9.09
C GLU A 69 -7.75 -7.82 8.25
N TYR A 70 -6.92 -7.11 7.49
CA TYR A 70 -5.76 -7.72 6.86
C TYR A 70 -4.55 -7.53 7.78
N MET A 71 -4.09 -8.60 8.42
CA MET A 71 -3.07 -8.54 9.46
C MET A 71 -1.65 -8.71 8.92
N ASN A 72 -0.69 -8.08 9.61
CA ASN A 72 0.75 -8.23 9.38
C ASN A 72 1.16 -8.03 7.91
N VAL A 73 0.57 -7.04 7.26
CA VAL A 73 0.74 -6.81 5.83
C VAL A 73 2.15 -6.29 5.55
N SER A 74 2.74 -6.81 4.49
CA SER A 74 3.99 -6.34 3.90
C SER A 74 3.85 -6.21 2.39
N ALA A 75 4.29 -5.07 1.85
CA ALA A 75 4.34 -4.83 0.40
C ALA A 75 5.78 -4.95 -0.10
N TYR A 76 5.98 -5.45 -1.31
CA TYR A 76 7.32 -5.62 -1.87
C TYR A 76 7.30 -5.60 -3.40
N ILE A 77 8.44 -5.28 -4.02
CA ILE A 77 8.63 -5.48 -5.46
C ILE A 77 8.96 -6.97 -5.67
N ALA A 78 8.11 -7.70 -6.36
CA ALA A 78 8.23 -9.13 -6.59
C ALA A 78 9.11 -9.47 -7.81
N MET A 79 9.25 -8.54 -8.75
CA MET A 79 10.08 -8.74 -9.94
C MET A 79 10.77 -7.41 -10.26
N PRO A 80 12.12 -7.36 -10.34
CA PRO A 80 12.83 -6.18 -10.78
C PRO A 80 12.57 -5.92 -12.27
N THR A 81 12.82 -4.70 -12.71
CA THR A 81 12.76 -4.29 -14.13
C THR A 81 13.95 -4.84 -14.92
N ARG A 82 14.02 -4.52 -16.22
CA ARG A 82 15.12 -4.89 -17.12
C ARG A 82 15.48 -3.76 -18.07
N GLU A 83 16.75 -3.75 -18.50
CA GLU A 83 17.38 -2.70 -19.31
C GLU A 83 17.53 -1.39 -18.53
N ASP A 84 18.25 -1.42 -17.40
CA ASP A 84 18.73 -0.27 -16.61
C ASP A 84 17.70 0.68 -15.99
N ASP A 85 16.41 0.62 -16.36
CA ASP A 85 15.36 1.22 -15.55
C ASP A 85 15.19 0.44 -14.24
N ARG A 86 14.72 1.16 -13.23
CA ARG A 86 14.56 0.62 -11.88
C ARG A 86 13.38 1.21 -11.17
N VAL A 87 12.72 0.38 -10.37
CA VAL A 87 11.55 0.78 -9.59
C VAL A 87 11.79 0.52 -8.11
N ALA A 88 11.57 1.54 -7.30
CA ALA A 88 11.55 1.46 -5.85
C ALA A 88 10.13 1.71 -5.32
N LEU A 89 9.75 0.97 -4.29
CA LEU A 89 8.53 1.18 -3.52
C LEU A 89 8.84 1.98 -2.24
N PHE A 90 7.94 2.85 -1.81
CA PHE A 90 7.93 3.35 -0.43
C PHE A 90 6.49 3.62 0.02
N LEU A 91 6.28 3.67 1.34
CA LEU A 91 4.95 3.92 1.91
C LEU A 91 4.67 5.41 1.92
N GLY A 92 3.45 5.79 1.52
CA GLY A 92 2.96 7.17 1.60
C GLY A 92 2.03 7.37 2.80
N THR A 93 1.29 8.47 2.76
CA THR A 93 0.19 8.75 3.69
C THR A 93 -1.16 8.73 2.95
N GLN A 94 -2.26 8.86 3.68
CA GLN A 94 -3.58 8.92 3.07
C GLN A 94 -3.81 10.20 2.25
N ILE A 95 -2.98 11.24 2.42
CA ILE A 95 -3.20 12.56 1.82
C ILE A 95 -2.01 13.13 1.06
N ASP A 96 -0.80 12.58 1.24
CA ASP A 96 0.42 13.10 0.64
C ASP A 96 0.38 13.12 -0.90
N THR A 97 1.03 14.14 -1.44
CA THR A 97 1.26 14.38 -2.85
C THR A 97 2.76 14.26 -3.14
N GLN A 98 3.12 14.33 -4.42
CA GLN A 98 4.52 14.31 -4.84
C GLN A 98 5.30 15.52 -4.32
N ASP A 99 4.62 16.63 -4.00
CA ASP A 99 5.22 17.80 -3.35
C ASP A 99 5.77 17.50 -1.94
N ASP A 100 5.18 16.52 -1.25
CA ASP A 100 5.58 16.12 0.10
C ASP A 100 6.78 15.16 0.12
N ILE A 101 7.23 14.67 -1.05
CA ILE A 101 8.36 13.75 -1.16
C ILE A 101 9.68 14.50 -0.95
N THR A 102 10.42 14.10 0.07
CA THR A 102 11.67 14.72 0.50
C THR A 102 12.91 14.04 -0.06
N GLY A 103 12.79 12.79 -0.52
CA GLY A 103 13.88 11.92 -0.94
C GLY A 103 14.48 11.11 0.21
N ALA A 104 14.09 11.37 1.46
CA ALA A 104 14.51 10.62 2.66
C ALA A 104 13.66 9.37 2.93
N GLU A 105 12.64 9.10 2.11
CA GLU A 105 11.73 7.98 2.29
C GLU A 105 12.47 6.65 2.20
N ARG A 106 12.13 5.72 3.10
CA ARG A 106 12.69 4.36 3.08
C ARG A 106 12.17 3.62 1.85
N LYS A 107 13.08 3.34 0.91
CA LYS A 107 12.81 2.66 -0.37
C LYS A 107 13.01 1.16 -0.29
N TYR A 108 12.06 0.37 -0.78
CA TYR A 108 12.12 -1.07 -0.82
C TYR A 108 12.24 -1.53 -2.28
N THR A 109 13.22 -2.39 -2.55
CA THR A 109 13.55 -2.86 -3.90
C THR A 109 13.64 -4.39 -3.93
N CYS A 110 13.91 -4.91 -5.12
CA CYS A 110 14.12 -6.33 -5.39
C CYS A 110 15.45 -6.53 -6.14
N GLY A 111 15.96 -7.76 -6.10
CA GLY A 111 17.09 -8.19 -6.93
C GLY A 111 17.06 -9.69 -7.14
N PHE A 112 17.81 -10.17 -8.13
CA PHE A 112 17.92 -11.60 -8.39
C PHE A 112 18.97 -12.23 -7.47
N LEU A 113 18.75 -13.48 -7.07
CA LEU A 113 19.77 -14.24 -6.36
C LEU A 113 21.00 -14.41 -7.26
N ASN A 114 22.18 -14.02 -6.79
CA ASN A 114 23.38 -13.96 -7.63
C ASN A 114 24.19 -15.26 -7.66
N ALA A 115 23.96 -16.18 -6.71
CA ALA A 115 24.61 -17.49 -6.65
C ALA A 115 23.68 -18.52 -5.96
N ASN A 116 23.85 -19.81 -6.29
CA ASN A 116 23.18 -20.87 -5.55
C ASN A 116 23.55 -20.80 -4.08
N VAL A 117 22.57 -21.03 -3.21
CA VAL A 117 22.77 -21.07 -1.77
C VAL A 117 22.14 -22.34 -1.21
N THR A 118 22.83 -22.99 -0.28
CA THR A 118 22.34 -24.20 0.39
C THR A 118 21.67 -23.85 1.71
N ALA A 119 20.75 -24.72 2.15
CA ALA A 119 20.29 -24.73 3.54
C ALA A 119 21.49 -24.71 4.51
N GLY A 120 21.36 -23.97 5.62
CA GLY A 120 22.42 -23.71 6.58
C GLY A 120 23.24 -22.44 6.32
N ALA A 121 23.16 -21.83 5.12
CA ALA A 121 23.87 -20.59 4.84
C ALA A 121 23.29 -19.41 5.63
N THR A 122 24.16 -18.53 6.12
CA THR A 122 23.81 -17.29 6.84
C THR A 122 24.08 -16.03 6.01
N GLN A 123 24.55 -16.19 4.78
CA GLN A 123 24.78 -15.10 3.83
C GLN A 123 24.25 -15.48 2.45
N ILE A 124 23.75 -14.47 1.74
CA ILE A 124 23.34 -14.56 0.34
C ILE A 124 23.93 -13.40 -0.43
N THR A 125 24.11 -13.59 -1.73
CA THR A 125 24.47 -12.51 -2.65
C THR A 125 23.31 -12.21 -3.59
N VAL A 126 22.99 -10.93 -3.77
CA VAL A 126 21.85 -10.46 -4.55
C VAL A 126 22.33 -9.48 -5.61
N ALA A 127 22.00 -9.72 -6.87
CA ALA A 127 22.22 -8.80 -7.96
C ALA A 127 21.07 -7.80 -8.00
N VAL A 128 21.36 -6.52 -7.76
CA VAL A 128 20.40 -5.42 -7.80
C VAL A 128 20.60 -4.58 -9.05
N GLU A 129 19.58 -3.84 -9.46
CA GLU A 129 19.64 -2.98 -10.66
C GLU A 129 20.62 -1.81 -10.48
N SER A 130 20.72 -1.29 -9.25
CA SER A 130 21.67 -0.24 -8.88
C SER A 130 21.97 -0.30 -7.39
N ALA A 131 23.25 -0.44 -7.03
CA ALA A 131 23.64 -0.33 -5.63
C ALA A 131 23.44 1.09 -5.06
N ALA A 132 23.43 2.12 -5.90
CA ALA A 132 23.18 3.50 -5.46
C ALA A 132 21.71 3.74 -5.07
N ASP A 133 20.78 2.96 -5.64
CA ASP A 133 19.36 2.99 -5.33
C ASP A 133 18.93 1.71 -4.61
N ASN A 134 19.85 1.05 -3.88
CA ASN A 134 19.52 -0.16 -3.16
C ASN A 134 18.45 0.10 -2.09
N GLY A 135 17.48 -0.78 -2.04
CA GLY A 135 16.40 -0.74 -1.07
C GLY A 135 16.50 -1.83 -0.02
N PHE A 136 17.72 -2.26 0.35
CA PHE A 136 17.97 -3.26 1.39
C PHE A 136 18.74 -2.62 2.54
N ALA A 137 18.17 -2.60 3.75
CA ALA A 137 18.82 -2.02 4.92
C ALA A 137 18.83 -2.98 6.12
N ILE A 138 19.75 -2.75 7.06
CA ILE A 138 19.83 -3.51 8.31
C ILE A 138 18.51 -3.39 9.08
N GLY A 139 18.00 -4.52 9.56
CA GLY A 139 16.73 -4.62 10.28
C GLY A 139 15.52 -4.89 9.39
N ASP A 140 15.62 -4.68 8.08
CA ASP A 140 14.51 -5.00 7.18
C ASP A 140 14.27 -6.50 7.13
N GLN A 141 12.99 -6.89 7.03
CA GLN A 141 12.63 -8.22 6.62
C GLN A 141 12.73 -8.33 5.10
N ILE A 142 13.22 -9.48 4.64
CA ILE A 142 13.30 -9.84 3.22
C ILE A 142 12.54 -11.12 2.94
N LYS A 143 12.04 -11.23 1.72
CA LYS A 143 11.57 -12.48 1.12
C LYS A 143 12.63 -13.02 0.19
N ILE A 144 12.99 -14.28 0.34
CA ILE A 144 13.79 -15.03 -0.62
C ILE A 144 12.84 -16.04 -1.24
N PHE A 145 12.67 -16.01 -2.56
CA PHE A 145 11.65 -16.81 -3.22
C PHE A 145 12.08 -17.30 -4.58
N HIS A 146 11.83 -18.58 -4.83
CA HIS A 146 11.88 -19.21 -6.14
C HIS A 146 10.46 -19.35 -6.65
N THR A 147 10.19 -18.79 -7.83
CA THR A 147 8.84 -18.68 -8.37
C THR A 147 8.82 -19.03 -9.85
N GLN A 148 7.69 -19.57 -10.30
CA GLN A 148 7.50 -20.04 -11.67
C GLN A 148 6.13 -19.62 -12.20
N TRP A 149 6.08 -19.27 -13.48
CA TRP A 149 4.84 -19.00 -14.19
C TRP A 149 3.99 -20.26 -14.29
N SER A 150 2.75 -20.18 -13.80
CA SER A 150 1.74 -21.22 -13.91
C SER A 150 0.76 -20.86 -15.03
N THR A 151 0.81 -21.60 -16.13
CA THR A 151 -0.16 -21.46 -17.23
C THR A 151 -1.61 -21.69 -16.79
N PRO A 152 -1.94 -22.71 -15.99
CA PRO A 152 -3.31 -22.93 -15.53
C PRO A 152 -3.88 -21.79 -14.67
N LEU A 153 -3.03 -21.14 -13.87
CA LEU A 153 -3.44 -20.08 -12.94
C LEU A 153 -3.20 -18.67 -13.48
N VAL A 154 -2.49 -18.56 -14.61
CA VAL A 154 -2.12 -17.29 -15.26
C VAL A 154 -1.44 -16.34 -14.27
N LYS A 155 -0.52 -16.88 -13.46
CA LYS A 155 0.23 -16.12 -12.46
C LYS A 155 1.54 -16.81 -12.11
N PHE A 156 2.46 -16.05 -11.52
CA PHE A 156 3.60 -16.63 -10.82
C PHE A 156 3.14 -17.33 -9.54
N VAL A 157 3.71 -18.50 -9.29
CA VAL A 157 3.48 -19.31 -8.10
C VAL A 157 4.82 -19.56 -7.44
N ASP A 158 4.91 -19.17 -6.18
CA ASP A 158 6.11 -19.42 -5.40
C ASP A 158 6.21 -20.91 -5.08
N LEU A 159 7.37 -21.49 -5.40
CA LEU A 159 7.70 -22.89 -5.20
C LEU A 159 8.43 -23.08 -3.87
N THR A 160 9.33 -22.16 -3.54
CA THR A 160 10.05 -22.13 -2.26
C THR A 160 10.11 -20.69 -1.78
N VAL A 161 9.80 -20.45 -0.51
CA VAL A 161 9.82 -19.13 0.11
C VAL A 161 10.45 -19.23 1.49
N GLU A 162 11.29 -18.25 1.82
CA GLU A 162 11.77 -18.06 3.17
C GLU A 162 11.85 -16.56 3.51
N ARG A 163 11.55 -16.21 4.76
CA ARG A 163 11.69 -14.84 5.28
C ARG A 163 12.88 -14.78 6.23
N LYS A 164 13.63 -13.69 6.16
CA LYS A 164 14.79 -13.40 7.04
C LYS A 164 14.85 -11.93 7.37
N THR A 165 15.61 -11.59 8.40
CA THR A 165 15.96 -10.21 8.73
C THR A 165 17.41 -9.93 8.35
N ILE A 166 17.66 -8.77 7.75
CA ILE A 166 19.02 -8.33 7.39
C ILE A 166 19.77 -7.92 8.66
N GLN A 167 20.89 -8.59 8.92
CA GLN A 167 21.85 -8.21 9.97
C GLN A 167 22.94 -7.27 9.45
N ASN A 168 23.34 -7.46 8.18
CA ASN A 168 24.32 -6.61 7.53
C ASN A 168 24.12 -6.62 6.02
N VAL A 169 24.45 -5.52 5.36
CA VAL A 169 24.43 -5.39 3.90
C VAL A 169 25.66 -4.62 3.44
N SER A 170 26.35 -5.15 2.43
CA SER A 170 27.50 -4.48 1.81
C SER A 170 27.46 -4.65 0.30
N ALA A 171 27.83 -3.62 -0.45
CA ALA A 171 27.82 -3.63 -1.91
C ALA A 171 29.24 -3.77 -2.50
N ALA A 172 29.36 -4.58 -3.54
CA ALA A 172 30.52 -4.63 -4.44
C ALA A 172 30.01 -4.48 -5.88
N GLY A 173 30.12 -3.27 -6.43
CA GLY A 173 29.35 -2.92 -7.63
C GLY A 173 27.85 -3.08 -7.36
N ASN A 174 27.13 -3.71 -8.29
CA ASN A 174 25.69 -3.98 -8.19
C ASN A 174 25.36 -5.33 -7.51
N ILE A 175 26.32 -5.95 -6.84
CA ILE A 175 26.09 -7.16 -6.05
C ILE A 175 26.10 -6.80 -4.58
N LEU A 176 25.00 -7.08 -3.89
CA LEU A 176 24.89 -6.98 -2.44
C LEU A 176 25.27 -8.31 -1.80
N THR A 177 26.07 -8.27 -0.75
CA THR A 177 26.24 -9.37 0.20
C THR A 177 25.39 -9.06 1.42
N ILE A 178 24.41 -9.93 1.70
CA ILE A 178 23.45 -9.77 2.80
C ILE A 178 23.73 -10.87 3.83
N THR A 179 23.93 -10.45 5.08
CA THR A 179 23.99 -11.36 6.24
C THR A 179 22.62 -11.48 6.87
N LEU A 180 22.20 -12.71 7.15
CA LEU A 180 20.89 -13.07 7.67
C LEU A 180 20.93 -13.22 9.19
N ASP A 181 19.80 -12.98 9.84
CA ASP A 181 19.57 -13.18 11.28
C ASP A 181 19.65 -14.65 11.72
N SER A 182 19.34 -15.57 10.80
CA SER A 182 19.37 -17.00 11.02
C SER A 182 19.76 -17.75 9.74
N ALA A 183 20.30 -18.95 9.90
CA ALA A 183 20.62 -19.83 8.79
C ALA A 183 19.37 -20.15 7.96
N LEU A 184 19.52 -20.25 6.63
CA LEU A 184 18.44 -20.66 5.73
C LEU A 184 17.98 -22.09 6.05
N ALA A 185 16.69 -22.31 6.11
CA ALA A 185 16.10 -23.64 6.20
C ALA A 185 16.09 -24.33 4.82
N ASN A 186 15.93 -23.57 3.74
CA ASN A 186 15.86 -24.08 2.38
C ASN A 186 17.10 -23.74 1.55
N SER A 187 17.37 -24.57 0.55
CA SER A 187 18.32 -24.23 -0.52
C SER A 187 17.61 -23.44 -1.61
N PHE A 188 18.30 -22.50 -2.23
CA PHE A 188 17.80 -21.74 -3.37
C PHE A 188 18.81 -21.78 -4.51
N ASN A 189 18.37 -22.20 -5.69
CA ASN A 189 19.18 -22.11 -6.89
C ASN A 189 19.03 -20.71 -7.49
N LYS A 190 20.11 -20.16 -8.04
CA LYS A 190 20.03 -19.03 -8.97
C LYS A 190 19.31 -19.51 -10.23
N VAL A 191 18.15 -18.93 -10.49
CA VAL A 191 17.34 -19.22 -11.68
C VAL A 191 16.89 -17.89 -12.28
N GLU A 192 16.99 -17.80 -13.62
CA GLU A 192 16.42 -16.74 -14.46
C GLU A 192 16.11 -17.35 -15.84
N SER A 193 14.96 -18.01 -15.97
CA SER A 193 14.54 -18.70 -17.20
C SER A 193 13.62 -17.82 -18.05
N TRP A 194 13.90 -17.75 -19.35
CA TRP A 194 13.16 -16.94 -20.30
C TRP A 194 12.66 -17.78 -21.48
N SER A 195 11.44 -17.52 -21.93
CA SER A 195 10.88 -18.19 -23.11
C SER A 195 9.79 -17.36 -23.79
N GLY A 196 9.38 -17.77 -25.00
CA GLY A 196 8.30 -17.13 -25.76
C GLY A 196 8.73 -15.97 -26.66
N THR A 197 7.76 -15.47 -27.43
CA THR A 197 7.90 -14.31 -28.32
C THR A 197 6.68 -13.40 -28.16
N PRO A 198 6.82 -12.19 -27.57
CA PRO A 198 8.05 -11.59 -27.04
C PRO A 198 8.62 -12.41 -25.86
N LEU A 199 9.94 -12.27 -25.62
CA LEU A 199 10.68 -12.99 -24.60
C LEU A 199 10.12 -12.67 -23.20
N GLN A 200 9.70 -13.65 -22.42
CA GLN A 200 9.13 -13.43 -21.07
C GLN A 200 9.89 -14.24 -20.01
N LEU A 201 10.06 -13.65 -18.82
CA LEU A 201 10.56 -14.36 -17.66
C LEU A 201 9.51 -15.38 -17.22
N THR A 202 9.89 -16.65 -17.11
CA THR A 202 8.98 -17.74 -16.75
C THR A 202 9.35 -18.41 -15.44
N GLU A 203 10.58 -18.24 -14.96
CA GLU A 203 11.02 -18.79 -13.68
C GLU A 203 12.19 -17.98 -13.16
N TYR A 204 12.19 -17.67 -11.87
CA TYR A 204 13.31 -16.95 -11.27
C TYR A 204 13.41 -17.14 -9.77
N THR A 205 14.60 -16.83 -9.24
CA THR A 205 14.84 -16.71 -7.81
C THR A 205 15.22 -15.28 -7.48
N ALA A 206 14.44 -14.63 -6.64
CA ALA A 206 14.62 -13.24 -6.26
C ALA A 206 14.64 -13.06 -4.74
N VAL A 207 15.16 -11.90 -4.35
CA VAL A 207 15.18 -11.41 -2.98
C VAL A 207 14.54 -10.03 -2.98
N ALA A 208 13.51 -9.83 -2.16
CA ALA A 208 12.78 -8.57 -2.08
C ALA A 208 12.78 -8.06 -0.64
N SER A 209 13.00 -6.76 -0.46
CA SER A 209 12.83 -6.11 0.84
C SER A 209 11.35 -5.80 1.08
N PHE A 210 10.87 -6.08 2.29
CA PHE A 210 9.49 -5.78 2.68
C PHE A 210 9.35 -4.35 3.18
N ALA A 211 8.38 -3.63 2.62
CA ALA A 211 7.80 -2.44 3.21
C ALA A 211 6.81 -2.88 4.30
N PRO A 212 7.07 -2.63 5.60
CA PRO A 212 6.20 -3.05 6.69
C PRO A 212 4.97 -2.16 6.75
N VAL A 213 3.80 -2.71 6.40
CA VAL A 213 2.53 -1.98 6.44
C VAL A 213 1.85 -2.16 7.79
N GLY A 214 1.87 -3.38 8.34
CA GLY A 214 1.15 -3.71 9.57
C GLY A 214 -0.29 -4.11 9.29
N ASN A 215 -1.18 -3.90 10.25
CA ASN A 215 -2.59 -4.27 10.10
C ASN A 215 -3.37 -3.22 9.32
N VAL A 216 -4.29 -3.68 8.47
CA VAL A 216 -5.09 -2.82 7.60
C VAL A 216 -6.58 -3.09 7.82
N VAL A 217 -7.22 -2.11 8.44
CA VAL A 217 -8.67 -2.03 8.71
C VAL A 217 -9.06 -0.56 8.78
N ALA A 218 -10.32 -0.23 8.53
CA ALA A 218 -10.80 1.14 8.69
C ALA A 218 -10.74 1.54 10.18
N THR A 219 -10.19 2.71 10.48
CA THR A 219 -10.01 3.20 11.85
C THR A 219 -10.45 4.66 11.98
N ALA A 220 -10.71 5.09 13.21
CA ALA A 220 -10.90 6.49 13.55
C ALA A 220 -9.83 6.93 14.55
N SER A 221 -9.40 8.19 14.44
CA SER A 221 -8.41 8.81 15.33
C SER A 221 -8.86 10.21 15.74
N ASP A 222 -8.13 10.80 16.68
CA ASP A 222 -8.26 12.23 17.04
C ASP A 222 -9.67 12.62 17.51
N PHE A 223 -10.34 11.73 18.24
CA PHE A 223 -11.69 11.97 18.74
C PHE A 223 -11.69 13.04 19.85
N VAL A 224 -12.38 14.14 19.61
CA VAL A 224 -12.46 15.30 20.51
C VAL A 224 -13.91 15.73 20.65
N ILE A 225 -14.30 16.07 21.88
CA ILE A 225 -15.60 16.67 22.20
C ILE A 225 -15.37 18.09 22.69
N THR A 226 -16.11 19.05 22.13
CA THR A 226 -16.22 20.41 22.65
C THR A 226 -17.66 20.67 23.08
N SER A 227 -17.94 20.48 24.36
CA SER A 227 -19.24 20.78 24.99
C SER A 227 -19.06 21.04 26.47
N ALA A 228 -19.92 21.87 27.06
CA ALA A 228 -19.95 22.12 28.50
C ALA A 228 -20.62 20.98 29.29
N SER A 229 -21.54 20.21 28.67
CA SER A 229 -22.37 19.24 29.38
C SER A 229 -22.81 18.03 28.54
N GLY A 230 -22.58 18.05 27.23
CA GLY A 230 -22.76 16.92 26.33
C GLY A 230 -21.54 16.01 26.33
N ASN A 231 -21.78 14.70 26.23
CA ASN A 231 -20.71 13.72 26.15
C ASN A 231 -21.08 12.55 25.22
N TYR A 232 -20.06 11.93 24.63
CA TYR A 232 -20.17 10.69 23.87
C TYR A 232 -19.28 9.63 24.51
N ASP A 233 -19.85 8.52 24.97
CA ASP A 233 -19.11 7.42 25.59
C ASP A 233 -18.42 6.55 24.53
N ILE A 234 -17.31 7.06 24.00
CA ILE A 234 -16.53 6.42 22.95
C ILE A 234 -15.91 5.08 23.39
N ASN A 235 -15.79 4.81 24.68
CA ASN A 235 -15.18 3.56 25.17
C ASN A 235 -16.14 2.37 25.07
N ASN A 236 -17.43 2.59 25.31
CA ASN A 236 -18.46 1.54 25.20
C ASN A 236 -19.18 1.56 23.83
N TYR A 237 -19.18 2.71 23.15
CA TYR A 237 -19.80 2.89 21.85
C TYR A 237 -18.77 3.44 20.86
N LEU A 238 -17.96 2.57 20.28
CA LEU A 238 -16.96 2.97 19.29
C LEU A 238 -17.60 3.58 18.03
N ILE A 239 -16.84 4.41 17.31
CA ILE A 239 -17.19 4.77 15.93
C ILE A 239 -17.18 3.49 15.09
N ILE A 240 -18.34 3.13 14.54
CA ILE A 240 -18.46 1.97 13.66
C ILE A 240 -18.07 2.42 12.25
N LEU A 241 -17.12 1.70 11.65
CA LEU A 241 -16.62 1.96 10.31
C LEU A 241 -16.86 0.74 9.42
N SER A 242 -16.82 0.98 8.11
CA SER A 242 -16.78 -0.07 7.12
C SER A 242 -15.47 0.01 6.34
N ASN A 243 -14.80 -1.11 6.16
CA ASN A 243 -13.63 -1.21 5.29
C ASN A 243 -13.95 -0.64 3.90
N ARG A 244 -15.12 -0.96 3.35
CA ARG A 244 -15.58 -0.50 2.03
C ARG A 244 -16.04 0.95 2.00
N GLY A 245 -16.79 1.38 3.02
CA GLY A 245 -17.48 2.67 3.04
C GLY A 245 -16.65 3.84 3.54
N CYS A 246 -15.68 3.57 4.42
CA CYS A 246 -14.83 4.56 5.05
C CYS A 246 -13.86 5.19 4.05
N ILE A 247 -13.69 6.51 4.15
CA ILE A 247 -12.71 7.28 3.36
C ILE A 247 -11.93 8.22 4.29
N GLN A 248 -10.81 8.75 3.80
CA GLN A 248 -10.04 9.74 4.54
C GLN A 248 -10.82 11.05 4.66
N GLN A 249 -11.29 11.40 5.85
CA GLN A 249 -11.98 12.66 6.15
C GLN A 249 -11.67 13.13 7.56
N ASN A 250 -11.60 14.44 7.73
CA ASN A 250 -11.74 15.07 9.04
C ASN A 250 -13.21 15.46 9.19
N TRP A 251 -13.88 14.89 10.19
CA TRP A 251 -15.30 15.11 10.45
C TRP A 251 -15.49 16.12 11.56
N THR A 252 -16.44 17.04 11.34
CA THR A 252 -16.98 17.91 12.38
C THR A 252 -18.48 17.68 12.46
N LEU A 253 -18.96 17.25 13.63
CA LEU A 253 -20.37 17.09 13.96
C LEU A 253 -20.77 18.28 14.82
N THR A 254 -21.53 19.21 14.25
CA THR A 254 -22.02 20.39 14.97
C THR A 254 -23.46 20.17 15.42
N PHE A 255 -23.71 20.38 16.70
CA PHE A 255 -25.06 20.35 17.25
C PHE A 255 -25.77 21.65 16.90
N SER A 256 -26.92 21.56 16.25
CA SER A 256 -27.78 22.73 15.94
C SER A 256 -28.88 22.94 16.98
N SER A 257 -29.11 21.93 17.82
CA SER A 257 -29.95 21.98 19.03
C SER A 257 -29.45 20.94 20.03
N SER A 258 -30.17 20.72 21.13
CA SER A 258 -29.85 19.68 22.11
C SER A 258 -29.94 18.25 21.57
N THR A 259 -30.55 18.05 20.40
CA THR A 259 -30.70 16.72 19.81
C THR A 259 -30.27 16.63 18.36
N VAL A 260 -30.28 17.74 17.59
CA VAL A 260 -30.02 17.71 16.15
C VAL A 260 -28.53 17.89 15.87
N ILE A 261 -27.97 16.99 15.06
CA ILE A 261 -26.55 16.95 14.68
C ILE A 261 -26.44 17.19 13.17
N VAL A 262 -25.46 18.00 12.78
CA VAL A 262 -25.09 18.24 11.38
C VAL A 262 -23.61 17.90 11.21
N ALA A 263 -23.30 16.85 10.44
CA ALA A 263 -21.93 16.46 10.14
C ALA A 263 -21.45 17.07 8.81
N THR A 264 -20.18 17.47 8.78
CA THR A 264 -19.44 17.88 7.58
C THR A 264 -18.11 17.14 7.53
N GLY A 265 -17.67 16.76 6.33
CA GLY A 265 -16.32 16.27 6.08
C GLY A 265 -15.49 17.34 5.38
N ASP A 266 -14.18 17.36 5.61
CA ASP A 266 -13.27 18.39 5.11
C ASP A 266 -13.17 18.49 3.58
N THR A 267 -13.45 17.41 2.84
CA THR A 267 -13.47 17.45 1.36
C THR A 267 -14.81 17.06 0.75
N LEU A 268 -15.78 16.64 1.56
CA LEU A 268 -17.11 16.28 1.06
C LEU A 268 -17.96 17.55 0.90
N VAL A 269 -18.65 17.65 -0.23
CA VAL A 269 -19.61 18.73 -0.47
C VAL A 269 -20.96 18.34 0.14
N GLY A 270 -21.41 19.11 1.11
CA GLY A 270 -22.74 18.97 1.72
C GLY A 270 -22.70 18.74 3.23
N THR A 271 -23.89 18.52 3.79
CA THR A 271 -24.09 18.29 5.23
C THR A 271 -24.91 17.03 5.45
N PHE A 272 -24.58 16.27 6.47
CA PHE A 272 -25.26 15.02 6.80
C PHE A 272 -26.00 15.15 8.13
N GLY A 273 -27.32 14.94 8.11
CA GLY A 273 -28.15 15.07 9.30
C GLY A 273 -28.14 13.81 10.17
N GLY A 274 -28.20 14.01 11.47
CA GLY A 274 -28.43 12.97 12.47
C GLY A 274 -29.02 13.55 13.74
N ASN A 275 -29.24 12.71 14.75
CA ASN A 275 -29.68 13.20 16.06
C ASN A 275 -29.24 12.26 17.18
N THR A 276 -29.26 12.74 18.42
CA THR A 276 -28.84 11.95 19.58
C THR A 276 -29.73 10.73 19.87
N LEU A 277 -31.00 10.75 19.45
CA LEU A 277 -31.98 9.68 19.73
C LEU A 277 -31.85 8.49 18.77
N SER A 278 -31.47 8.72 17.51
CA SER A 278 -31.27 7.68 16.49
C SER A 278 -29.81 7.47 16.10
N GLY A 279 -28.91 8.33 16.58
CA GLY A 279 -27.52 8.39 16.12
C GLY A 279 -27.37 9.13 14.78
N ILE A 280 -26.17 8.99 14.21
CA ILE A 280 -25.80 9.58 12.92
C ILE A 280 -24.98 8.58 12.11
N SER A 281 -25.35 8.39 10.84
CA SER A 281 -24.75 7.40 9.96
C SER A 281 -24.73 7.88 8.50
N PRO A 282 -23.88 8.86 8.16
CA PRO A 282 -23.85 9.46 6.82
C PRO A 282 -23.55 8.44 5.72
N THR A 283 -24.39 8.35 4.69
CA THR A 283 -24.22 7.37 3.61
C THR A 283 -23.17 7.81 2.59
N ASN A 284 -22.21 6.93 2.32
CA ASN A 284 -21.34 6.99 1.15
C ASN A 284 -22.06 6.41 -0.07
N ALA A 285 -22.50 7.28 -0.98
CA ALA A 285 -23.24 6.89 -2.18
C ALA A 285 -22.42 6.01 -3.16
N ASP A 286 -21.10 6.06 -3.09
CA ASP A 286 -20.23 5.29 -3.99
C ASP A 286 -20.22 3.79 -3.65
N PHE A 287 -20.48 3.45 -2.39
CA PHE A 287 -20.44 2.08 -1.89
C PHE A 287 -21.76 1.62 -1.25
N SER A 288 -22.76 2.51 -1.17
CA SER A 288 -24.04 2.27 -0.50
C SER A 288 -23.88 1.80 0.95
N MET A 289 -22.85 2.33 1.63
CA MET A 289 -22.52 2.03 3.02
C MET A 289 -22.22 3.33 3.77
N PRO A 290 -22.36 3.39 5.10
CA PRO A 290 -21.99 4.57 5.85
C PRO A 290 -20.49 4.91 5.74
N TYR A 291 -20.16 6.20 5.75
CA TYR A 291 -18.79 6.66 5.98
C TYR A 291 -18.32 6.27 7.40
N PHE A 292 -19.21 6.48 8.36
CA PHE A 292 -19.09 6.08 9.77
C PHE A 292 -20.50 6.00 10.37
N THR A 293 -20.62 5.38 11.54
CA THR A 293 -21.84 5.39 12.35
C THR A 293 -21.51 5.66 13.82
N LEU A 294 -22.16 6.67 14.40
CA LEU A 294 -22.27 6.86 15.84
C LEU A 294 -23.67 6.47 16.29
N VAL A 295 -23.76 5.48 17.17
CA VAL A 295 -25.06 4.98 17.67
C VAL A 295 -25.61 5.88 18.77
N SER A 296 -26.94 5.90 18.91
CA SER A 296 -27.63 6.75 19.91
C SER A 296 -27.20 6.49 21.35
N GLY A 297 -26.91 5.23 21.70
CA GLY A 297 -26.52 4.82 23.05
C GLY A 297 -25.26 5.50 23.59
N GLY A 298 -24.37 5.99 22.71
CA GLY A 298 -23.17 6.71 23.13
C GLY A 298 -23.44 8.15 23.56
N PHE A 299 -24.52 8.78 23.08
CA PHE A 299 -24.83 10.16 23.43
C PHE A 299 -25.41 10.26 24.84
N SER A 300 -24.83 11.14 25.65
CA SER A 300 -25.24 11.39 27.03
C SER A 300 -25.12 12.86 27.38
N GLY A 301 -25.66 13.24 28.55
CA GLY A 301 -25.60 14.61 29.03
C GLY A 301 -26.56 15.57 28.31
N LEU A 302 -26.23 16.86 28.35
CA LEU A 302 -27.04 17.94 27.77
C LEU A 302 -26.23 18.68 26.70
N TRP A 303 -26.53 18.37 25.45
CA TRP A 303 -25.97 19.07 24.29
C TRP A 303 -26.66 20.42 24.07
N SER A 304 -25.92 21.35 23.49
CA SER A 304 -26.40 22.68 23.11
C SER A 304 -26.00 23.02 21.68
N ALA A 305 -26.72 23.98 21.08
CA ALA A 305 -26.36 24.50 19.77
C ALA A 305 -24.94 25.09 19.81
N GLY A 306 -24.08 24.68 18.88
CA GLY A 306 -22.67 25.08 18.81
C GLY A 306 -21.68 24.09 19.42
N ASP A 307 -22.15 23.09 20.18
CA ASP A 307 -21.28 22.00 20.62
C ASP A 307 -20.76 21.18 19.43
N THR A 308 -19.58 20.57 19.57
CA THR A 308 -18.99 19.76 18.49
C THR A 308 -18.42 18.42 18.96
N ILE A 309 -18.41 17.47 18.03
CA ILE A 309 -17.57 16.27 18.06
C ILE A 309 -16.71 16.28 16.79
N GLU A 310 -15.40 16.09 16.94
CA GLU A 310 -14.44 16.05 15.84
C GLU A 310 -13.64 14.75 15.87
N PHE A 311 -13.35 14.17 14.71
CA PHE A 311 -12.50 12.99 14.56
C PHE A 311 -12.06 12.80 13.11
N THR A 312 -11.02 12.01 12.91
CA THR A 312 -10.51 11.63 11.59
C THR A 312 -10.90 10.19 11.29
N THR A 313 -11.42 9.91 10.09
CA THR A 313 -11.58 8.54 9.58
C THR A 313 -10.43 8.19 8.65
N ASN A 314 -9.86 7.00 8.82
CA ASN A 314 -8.78 6.46 8.00
C ASN A 314 -9.28 5.19 7.28
N PRO A 315 -9.23 5.12 5.94
CA PRO A 315 -9.73 3.98 5.19
C PRO A 315 -8.85 2.74 5.38
N ALA A 316 -9.42 1.56 5.11
CA ALA A 316 -8.69 0.28 5.07
C ALA A 316 -7.81 0.18 3.82
N SER A 317 -6.84 1.08 3.66
CA SER A 317 -6.02 1.16 2.45
C SER A 317 -4.54 1.37 2.75
N ILE A 318 -3.70 0.90 1.83
CA ILE A 318 -2.26 1.01 1.86
C ILE A 318 -1.83 2.05 0.81
N PRO A 319 -1.41 3.25 1.21
CA PRO A 319 -0.83 4.23 0.30
C PRO A 319 0.57 3.80 -0.12
N LEU A 320 0.74 3.52 -1.41
CA LEU A 320 2.00 3.06 -1.99
C LEU A 320 2.50 4.08 -3.00
N TRP A 321 3.75 4.49 -2.85
CA TRP A 321 4.46 5.26 -3.85
C TRP A 321 5.47 4.38 -4.57
N PHE A 322 5.51 4.56 -5.88
CA PHE A 322 6.52 3.96 -6.73
C PHE A 322 7.37 5.07 -7.32
N LYS A 323 8.69 4.91 -7.25
CA LYS A 323 9.66 5.76 -7.95
C LYS A 323 10.29 4.93 -9.07
N GLN A 324 10.08 5.34 -10.31
CA GLN A 324 10.81 4.81 -11.46
C GLN A 324 11.97 5.75 -11.78
N VAL A 325 13.15 5.16 -12.00
CA VAL A 325 14.33 5.86 -12.49
C VAL A 325 14.74 5.24 -13.81
N VAL A 326 14.83 6.05 -14.84
CA VAL A 326 15.28 5.66 -16.18
C VAL A 326 16.54 6.47 -16.50
N PRO A 327 17.72 5.83 -16.54
CA PRO A 327 18.94 6.50 -16.97
C PRO A 327 18.87 6.99 -18.43
N PRO A 328 19.64 8.02 -18.81
CA PRO A 328 19.77 8.42 -20.22
C PRO A 328 20.32 7.28 -21.08
N ASN A 329 19.79 7.15 -22.30
CA ASN A 329 20.11 6.10 -23.26
C ASN A 329 19.69 4.68 -22.80
N THR A 330 18.59 4.58 -22.06
CA THR A 330 18.01 3.28 -21.69
C THR A 330 17.41 2.59 -22.92
N ASP A 331 17.80 1.34 -23.16
CA ASP A 331 17.28 0.55 -24.28
C ASP A 331 15.77 0.27 -24.14
N SER A 332 15.11 0.05 -25.28
CA SER A 332 13.71 -0.36 -25.30
C SER A 332 13.61 -1.87 -25.23
N PHE A 333 12.85 -2.36 -24.25
CA PHE A 333 12.56 -3.78 -24.12
C PHE A 333 11.05 -4.02 -24.00
N SER A 334 10.52 -4.73 -24.98
CA SER A 334 9.07 -4.96 -25.13
C SER A 334 8.46 -5.82 -24.02
N ALA A 335 9.28 -6.59 -23.31
CA ALA A 335 8.85 -7.39 -22.17
C ALA A 335 9.30 -6.81 -20.82
N ASN A 336 9.78 -5.57 -20.79
CA ASN A 336 10.12 -4.92 -19.54
C ASN A 336 8.86 -4.81 -18.68
N ARG A 337 8.89 -5.45 -17.52
CA ARG A 337 7.83 -5.47 -16.53
C ARG A 337 8.43 -5.67 -15.16
N TRP A 338 7.75 -5.13 -14.18
CA TRP A 338 7.99 -5.38 -12.77
C TRP A 338 6.66 -5.74 -12.12
N MET A 339 6.74 -6.31 -10.93
CA MET A 339 5.57 -6.77 -10.20
C MET A 339 5.62 -6.27 -8.77
N ILE A 340 4.46 -5.95 -8.21
CA ILE A 340 4.28 -5.77 -6.77
C ILE A 340 3.63 -7.02 -6.18
N GLY A 341 4.11 -7.42 -5.01
CA GLY A 341 3.50 -8.44 -4.17
C GLY A 341 3.05 -7.85 -2.84
N LEU A 342 2.05 -8.51 -2.25
CA LEU A 342 1.53 -8.24 -0.92
C LEU A 342 1.41 -9.56 -0.17
N GLU A 343 1.83 -9.56 1.07
CA GLU A 343 1.70 -10.70 1.98
C GLU A 343 1.09 -10.24 3.29
N GLY A 344 0.29 -11.10 3.89
CA GLY A 344 -0.39 -10.87 5.17
C GLY A 344 -1.35 -12.03 5.44
N GLU A 345 -2.10 -11.94 6.52
CA GLU A 345 -3.03 -12.98 6.96
C GLU A 345 -4.42 -12.39 7.21
N SER A 346 -5.48 -13.17 7.02
CA SER A 346 -6.83 -12.76 7.40
C SER A 346 -6.99 -12.79 8.92
N GLY A 347 -7.54 -11.71 9.48
CA GLY A 347 -7.92 -11.55 10.89
C GLY A 347 -8.96 -12.52 11.42
#